data_AF-A0A7W2UKT8-F1
#
_entry.id   AF-A0A7W2UKT8-F1
#
_cell.length_a   1.000
_cell.length_b   1.000
_cell.length_c   1.000
_cell.angle_alpha   90.00
_cell.angle_beta   90.00
_cell.angle_gamma   90.00
#
_symmetry.space_group_name_H-M   'P 1'
#
loop_
_entity.id
_entity.type
_entity.pdbx_description
1 polymer ?
#
loop_
_entity_poly.entity_id
_entity_poly.type
_entity_poly.pdbx_seq_one_letter_code
_entity_poly.pdbx_strand_id
1 'polypeptide(L)'
;MGPLPRLRSPRPDPGPPPDPPGRARLRTHPPLPTGPAHRRPRTPHRVAHPRHPLQRDRRRRPPAATPRERRPAHRDPAPGLRRAHIWPPAQAIRFLRHCHTNDPDFADLIEFLIGTGLRKGEALGLRWDDVHLNARTLYVRWTLSAIDNNKFA
;
A
#
# COMPACT_ATOMS: atom_id res chain seq x y z
N MET A 1 5.48 -35.68 -68.16
CA MET A 1 4.34 -34.83 -67.77
C MET A 1 4.26 -34.84 -66.25
N GLY A 2 4.71 -33.76 -65.59
CA GLY A 2 4.72 -33.57 -64.14
C GLY A 2 4.71 -32.06 -63.84
N PRO A 3 4.03 -31.58 -62.79
CA PRO A 3 3.43 -30.25 -62.78
C PRO A 3 4.44 -29.13 -62.49
N LEU A 4 4.23 -27.98 -63.13
CA LEU A 4 4.99 -26.74 -62.91
C LEU A 4 4.78 -26.18 -61.48
N PRO A 5 5.80 -25.56 -60.87
CA PRO A 5 5.68 -24.96 -59.55
C PRO A 5 4.84 -23.68 -59.61
N ARG A 6 3.90 -23.53 -58.68
CA ARG A 6 3.05 -22.33 -58.56
C ARG A 6 3.87 -21.16 -58.00
N LEU A 7 3.98 -20.08 -58.77
CA LEU A 7 4.50 -18.79 -58.32
C LEU A 7 3.66 -18.29 -57.13
N ARG A 8 4.32 -18.02 -56.00
CA ARG A 8 3.70 -17.43 -54.81
C ARG A 8 3.61 -15.91 -55.03
N SER A 9 2.40 -15.35 -55.06
CA SER A 9 2.21 -13.90 -55.19
C SER A 9 2.92 -13.15 -54.06
N PRO A 10 3.53 -11.97 -54.33
CA PRO A 10 4.19 -11.18 -53.30
C PRO A 10 3.16 -10.65 -52.29
N ARG A 11 3.52 -10.68 -50.99
CA ARG A 11 2.72 -10.04 -49.94
C ARG A 11 2.72 -8.52 -50.15
N PRO A 12 1.59 -7.83 -49.92
CA PRO A 12 1.58 -6.36 -49.94
C PRO A 12 2.44 -5.82 -48.79
N ASP A 13 3.17 -4.74 -49.10
CA ASP A 13 4.10 -4.06 -48.22
C ASP A 13 3.34 -3.44 -47.02
N PRO A 14 3.73 -3.69 -45.76
CA PRO A 14 3.14 -2.98 -44.63
C PRO A 14 3.47 -1.48 -44.76
N GLY A 15 2.45 -0.65 -44.93
CA GLY A 15 2.60 0.80 -44.97
C GLY A 15 3.33 1.37 -43.74
N PRO A 16 3.80 2.63 -43.82
CA PRO A 16 4.60 3.23 -42.77
C PRO A 16 3.85 3.25 -41.43
N PRO A 17 4.56 3.07 -40.30
CA PRO A 17 3.94 3.11 -38.98
C PRO A 17 3.32 4.49 -38.71
N PRO A 18 2.23 4.58 -37.93
CA PRO A 18 1.65 5.86 -37.54
C PRO A 18 2.65 6.68 -36.72
N ASP A 19 2.60 8.00 -36.89
CA ASP A 19 3.45 8.95 -36.15
C ASP A 19 3.31 8.73 -34.63
N PRO A 20 4.42 8.75 -33.87
CA PRO A 20 4.37 8.66 -32.43
C PRO A 20 3.62 9.86 -31.85
N PRO A 21 2.77 9.67 -30.81
CA PRO A 21 2.08 10.78 -30.17
C PRO A 21 3.09 11.83 -29.70
N GLY A 22 2.82 13.07 -30.07
CA GLY A 22 3.71 14.22 -29.89
C GLY A 22 4.31 14.26 -28.49
N ARG A 23 5.65 14.30 -28.44
CA ARG A 23 6.43 14.47 -27.21
C ARG A 23 5.93 15.72 -26.47
N ALA A 24 5.17 15.51 -25.40
CA ALA A 24 4.85 16.56 -24.45
C ALA A 24 6.17 17.16 -23.97
N ARG A 25 6.35 18.45 -24.25
CA ARG A 25 7.55 19.22 -23.95
C ARG A 25 7.88 19.08 -22.47
N LEU A 26 9.00 18.41 -22.17
CA LEU A 26 9.62 18.40 -20.86
C LEU A 26 9.84 19.86 -20.43
N ARG A 27 9.11 20.32 -19.41
CA ARG A 27 9.49 21.53 -18.69
C ARG A 27 10.82 21.25 -18.00
N THR A 28 11.89 21.78 -18.54
CA THR A 28 13.22 21.74 -17.93
C THR A 28 13.21 22.59 -16.65
N HIS A 29 13.42 21.96 -15.51
CA HIS A 29 13.75 22.64 -14.26
C HIS A 29 15.24 23.05 -14.28
N PRO A 30 15.62 24.19 -13.67
CA PRO A 30 17.01 24.61 -13.61
C PRO A 30 17.84 23.68 -12.71
N PRO A 31 19.16 23.52 -12.96
CA PRO A 31 20.03 22.70 -12.13
C PRO A 31 20.35 23.43 -10.81
N LEU A 32 20.35 22.68 -9.70
CA LEU A 32 20.77 23.15 -8.36
C LEU A 32 21.99 22.34 -7.88
N PRO A 33 22.80 22.88 -6.94
CA PRO A 33 24.25 22.84 -7.01
C PRO A 33 24.88 21.52 -6.56
N THR A 34 26.01 21.22 -7.20
CA THR A 34 26.96 20.14 -6.90
C THR A 34 27.66 20.44 -5.57
N GLY A 35 27.39 19.63 -4.55
CA GLY A 35 28.09 19.62 -3.25
C GLY A 35 28.37 18.19 -2.79
N PRO A 36 29.45 17.94 -2.01
CA PRO A 36 30.02 16.61 -1.89
C PRO A 36 29.19 15.69 -0.97
N ALA A 37 29.20 14.43 -1.36
CA ALA A 37 28.53 13.33 -0.68
C ALA A 37 29.10 13.10 0.74
N HIS A 38 28.26 13.27 1.76
CA HIS A 38 28.46 12.61 3.04
C HIS A 38 27.48 11.44 3.18
N ARG A 39 28.00 10.26 2.84
CA ARG A 39 27.41 8.95 3.12
C ARG A 39 27.64 8.63 4.59
N ARG A 40 26.58 8.55 5.41
CA ARG A 40 26.59 7.88 6.74
C ARG A 40 25.19 7.32 7.07
N PRO A 41 25.11 6.32 7.96
CA PRO A 41 24.24 5.15 7.81
C PRO A 41 22.79 5.36 8.26
N ARG A 42 21.92 4.50 7.72
CA ARG A 42 20.49 4.38 8.01
C ARG A 42 20.25 4.08 9.49
N THR A 43 19.57 4.99 10.18
CA THR A 43 18.87 4.74 11.45
C THR A 43 17.36 4.56 11.19
N PRO A 44 16.68 3.73 11.98
CA PRO A 44 15.28 3.35 11.74
C PRO A 44 14.34 4.56 11.86
N HIS A 45 13.32 4.60 11.01
CA HIS A 45 12.26 5.60 11.07
C HIS A 45 11.51 5.49 12.40
N ARG A 46 11.87 6.36 13.35
CA ARG A 46 11.12 6.58 14.59
C ARG A 46 9.81 7.26 14.23
N VAL A 47 8.70 6.54 14.41
CA VAL A 47 7.35 7.10 14.32
C VAL A 47 7.14 8.05 15.50
N ALA A 48 7.15 9.35 15.23
CA ALA A 48 6.69 10.36 16.18
C ALA A 48 5.19 10.58 15.94
N HIS A 49 4.36 10.15 16.88
CA HIS A 49 2.95 10.51 16.90
C HIS A 49 2.79 11.94 17.45
N PRO A 50 2.08 12.84 16.75
CA PRO A 50 1.62 14.07 17.37
C PRO A 50 0.60 13.74 18.47
N ARG A 51 0.93 14.02 19.72
CA ARG A 51 -0.06 14.05 20.82
C ARG A 51 -0.87 15.33 20.67
N HIS A 52 -2.15 15.20 20.35
CA HIS A 52 -3.10 16.32 20.36
C HIS A 52 -3.26 16.83 21.80
N PRO A 53 -3.02 18.11 22.09
CA PRO A 53 -3.38 18.71 23.37
C PRO A 53 -4.87 19.09 23.33
N LEU A 54 -5.49 19.19 24.50
CA LEU A 54 -6.88 19.62 24.76
C LEU A 54 -7.92 18.49 24.81
N GLN A 55 -8.16 17.98 26.02
CA GLN A 55 -9.41 18.29 26.76
C GLN A 55 -9.27 17.79 28.21
N ARG A 56 -8.88 18.70 29.12
CA ARG A 56 -9.13 18.54 30.55
C ARG A 56 -10.58 18.95 30.82
N ASP A 57 -11.52 18.06 30.59
CA ASP A 57 -12.84 18.20 31.22
C ASP A 57 -12.70 17.75 32.68
N ARG A 58 -12.59 18.72 33.59
CA ARG A 58 -12.69 18.50 35.04
C ARG A 58 -14.12 18.08 35.35
N ARG A 59 -14.45 16.81 35.12
CA ARG A 59 -15.69 16.23 35.61
C ARG A 59 -15.68 16.24 37.13
N ARG A 60 -16.58 17.06 37.67
CA ARG A 60 -16.94 17.13 39.08
C ARG A 60 -17.13 15.71 39.62
N ARG A 61 -16.45 15.40 40.73
CA ARG A 61 -16.56 14.14 41.47
C ARG A 61 -18.01 14.01 41.98
N PRO A 62 -18.79 12.97 41.63
CA PRO A 62 -20.08 12.74 42.27
C PRO A 62 -19.87 12.28 43.72
N PRO A 63 -20.82 12.55 44.65
CA PRO A 63 -20.71 12.11 46.03
C PRO A 63 -20.82 10.58 46.13
N ALA A 64 -20.27 10.05 47.23
CA ALA A 64 -20.06 8.62 47.47
C ALA A 64 -21.30 7.78 47.18
N ALA A 65 -21.20 6.90 46.19
CA ALA A 65 -22.17 5.84 45.97
C ALA A 65 -22.09 4.83 47.13
N THR A 66 -23.25 4.44 47.65
CA THR A 66 -23.42 3.38 48.65
C THR A 66 -22.74 2.07 48.22
N PRO A 67 -22.32 1.19 49.16
CA PRO A 67 -21.77 -0.12 48.82
C PRO A 67 -22.82 -0.98 48.11
N ARG A 68 -22.97 -0.83 46.80
CA ARG A 68 -23.60 -1.84 45.96
C ARG A 68 -22.65 -3.02 45.94
N GLU A 69 -23.10 -4.08 46.58
CA GLU A 69 -22.56 -5.43 46.56
C GLU A 69 -21.98 -5.74 45.17
N ARG A 70 -20.65 -5.75 45.08
CA ARG A 70 -19.93 -6.06 43.86
C ARG A 70 -20.11 -7.54 43.59
N ARG A 71 -21.11 -7.90 42.78
CA ARG A 71 -21.11 -9.21 42.11
C ARG A 71 -19.74 -9.38 41.44
N PRO A 72 -19.03 -10.49 41.66
CA PRO A 72 -17.79 -10.73 40.93
C PRO A 72 -18.13 -10.62 39.45
N ALA A 73 -17.50 -9.67 38.77
CA ALA A 73 -17.61 -9.60 37.33
C ALA A 73 -17.10 -10.95 36.82
N HIS A 74 -18.00 -11.76 36.27
CA HIS A 74 -17.64 -12.92 35.48
C HIS A 74 -16.78 -12.40 34.35
N ARG A 75 -15.47 -12.39 34.57
CA ARG A 75 -14.50 -11.91 33.60
C ARG A 75 -14.33 -13.11 32.69
N ASP A 76 -15.08 -13.10 31.60
CA ASP A 76 -14.85 -14.06 30.52
C ASP A 76 -13.32 -14.12 30.27
N PRO A 77 -12.72 -15.32 30.17
CA PRO A 77 -11.30 -15.43 29.92
C PRO A 77 -10.98 -14.57 28.70
N ALA A 78 -10.02 -13.66 28.85
CA ALA A 78 -9.58 -12.84 27.72
C ALA A 78 -9.29 -13.79 26.55
N PRO A 79 -9.91 -13.61 25.37
CA PRO A 79 -9.72 -14.53 24.26
C PRO A 79 -8.22 -14.67 24.02
N GLY A 80 -7.73 -15.91 24.11
CA GLY A 80 -6.31 -16.21 24.02
C GLY A 80 -5.70 -15.48 22.83
N LEU A 81 -4.65 -14.71 23.08
CA LEU A 81 -3.99 -13.89 22.06
C LEU A 81 -3.64 -14.80 20.87
N ARG A 82 -4.41 -14.72 19.78
CA ARG A 82 -4.13 -15.51 18.58
C ARG A 82 -2.79 -15.02 18.05
N ARG A 83 -1.77 -15.87 18.19
CA ARG A 83 -0.44 -15.56 17.69
C ARG A 83 -0.56 -15.41 16.18
N ALA A 84 -0.25 -14.22 15.66
CA ALA A 84 -0.28 -13.97 14.23
C ALA A 84 0.68 -14.98 13.56
N HIS A 85 0.18 -15.69 12.56
CA HIS A 85 1.02 -16.58 11.77
C HIS A 85 1.91 -15.73 10.87
N ILE A 86 3.21 -15.75 11.14
CA ILE A 86 4.21 -15.01 10.36
C ILE A 86 4.80 -15.96 9.32
N TRP A 87 4.80 -15.55 8.05
CA TRP A 87 5.35 -16.34 6.97
C TRP A 87 6.88 -16.26 6.94
N PRO A 88 7.59 -17.39 6.72
CA PRO A 88 8.97 -17.36 6.29
C PRO A 88 9.11 -16.66 4.92
N PRO A 89 10.27 -16.04 4.63
CA PRO A 89 10.48 -15.35 3.35
C PRO A 89 10.20 -16.22 2.11
N ALA A 90 10.61 -17.49 2.13
CA ALA A 90 10.37 -18.42 1.03
C ALA A 90 8.87 -18.63 0.73
N GLN A 91 8.02 -18.61 1.77
CA GLN A 91 6.58 -18.73 1.61
C GLN A 91 5.98 -17.48 0.95
N ALA A 92 6.42 -16.29 1.36
CA ALA A 92 6.00 -15.03 0.75
C ALA A 92 6.41 -14.94 -0.72
N ILE A 93 7.64 -15.33 -1.06
CA ILE A 93 8.13 -15.36 -2.45
C ILE A 93 7.29 -16.33 -3.31
N ARG A 94 7.00 -17.53 -2.80
CA ARG A 94 6.15 -18.50 -3.50
C ARG A 94 4.74 -17.96 -3.72
N PHE A 95 4.19 -17.29 -2.72
CA PHE A 95 2.87 -16.68 -2.81
C PHE A 95 2.84 -15.56 -3.85
N LEU A 96 3.80 -14.62 -3.82
CA LEU A 96 3.89 -13.54 -4.81
C LEU A 96 4.01 -14.08 -6.23
N ARG A 97 4.85 -15.11 -6.46
CA ARG A 97 4.95 -15.76 -7.77
C ARG A 97 3.60 -16.31 -8.24
N HIS A 98 2.85 -16.94 -7.33
CA HIS A 98 1.51 -17.42 -7.65
C HIS A 98 0.55 -16.28 -7.99
N CYS A 99 0.58 -15.17 -7.24
CA CYS A 99 -0.23 -13.98 -7.54
C CYS A 99 0.10 -13.42 -8.93
N HIS A 100 1.37 -13.21 -9.28
CA HIS A 100 1.72 -12.68 -10.61
C HIS A 100 1.23 -13.56 -11.77
N THR A 101 1.05 -14.86 -11.57
CA THR A 101 0.47 -15.75 -12.59
C THR A 101 -1.05 -15.64 -12.70
N ASN A 102 -1.76 -15.37 -11.61
CA ASN A 102 -3.23 -15.45 -11.57
C ASN A 102 -3.92 -14.08 -11.57
N ASP A 103 -3.32 -13.07 -10.95
CA ASP A 103 -3.82 -11.70 -10.83
C ASP A 103 -2.63 -10.73 -10.66
N PRO A 104 -2.08 -10.22 -11.77
CA PRO A 104 -0.92 -9.32 -11.74
C PRO A 104 -1.15 -8.02 -10.98
N ASP A 105 -2.34 -7.42 -11.12
CA ASP A 105 -2.67 -6.15 -10.46
C ASP A 105 -2.76 -6.34 -8.93
N PHE A 106 -3.33 -7.47 -8.50
CA PHE A 106 -3.32 -7.83 -7.09
C PHE A 106 -1.92 -8.15 -6.59
N ALA A 107 -1.09 -8.81 -7.41
CA ALA A 107 0.29 -9.12 -7.06
C ALA A 107 1.09 -7.84 -6.75
N ASP A 108 0.96 -6.80 -7.57
CA ASP A 108 1.62 -5.50 -7.36
C ASP A 108 1.19 -4.86 -6.02
N LEU A 109 -0.10 -4.94 -5.67
CA LEU A 109 -0.60 -4.47 -4.37
C LEU A 109 0.00 -5.28 -3.20
N ILE A 110 0.08 -6.60 -3.31
CA ILE A 110 0.67 -7.44 -2.26
C ILE A 110 2.17 -7.18 -2.13
N GLU A 111 2.89 -7.06 -3.24
CA GLU A 111 4.31 -6.74 -3.24
C GLU A 111 4.56 -5.38 -2.58
N PHE A 112 3.74 -4.38 -2.91
CA PHE A 112 3.77 -3.07 -2.27
C PHE A 112 3.53 -3.16 -0.75
N LEU A 113 2.54 -3.93 -0.30
CA LEU A 113 2.25 -4.13 1.12
C LEU A 113 3.42 -4.81 1.86
N ILE A 114 4.03 -5.83 1.27
CA ILE A 114 5.18 -6.54 1.87
C ILE A 114 6.41 -5.63 1.89
N GLY A 115 6.68 -4.90 0.81
CA GLY A 115 7.86 -4.05 0.69
C GLY A 115 7.83 -2.79 1.56
N THR A 116 6.64 -2.24 1.81
CA THR A 116 6.46 -1.01 2.62
C THR A 116 6.05 -1.28 4.06
N GLY A 117 5.41 -2.42 4.33
CA GLY A 117 4.84 -2.73 5.64
C GLY A 117 3.56 -1.94 5.99
N LEU A 118 2.94 -1.27 5.00
CA LEU A 118 1.69 -0.55 5.22
C LEU A 118 0.56 -1.50 5.61
N ARG A 119 -0.37 -1.01 6.44
CA ARG A 119 -1.61 -1.75 6.70
C ARG A 119 -2.47 -1.69 5.44
N LYS A 120 -3.24 -2.75 5.16
CA LYS A 120 -4.12 -2.80 3.97
C LYS A 120 -5.00 -1.56 3.80
N GLY A 121 -5.56 -1.03 4.88
CA GLY A 121 -6.42 0.16 4.83
C GLY A 121 -5.65 1.44 4.50
N GLU A 122 -4.37 1.53 4.89
CA GLU A 122 -3.50 2.66 4.56
C GLU A 122 -3.09 2.62 3.09
N ALA A 123 -2.72 1.43 2.59
CA ALA A 123 -2.41 1.24 1.17
C ALA A 123 -3.62 1.54 0.28
N LEU A 124 -4.81 1.05 0.66
CA LEU A 124 -6.05 1.34 -0.07
C LEU A 124 -6.53 2.79 0.07
N GLY A 125 -6.08 3.50 1.11
CA GLY A 125 -6.37 4.92 1.31
C GLY A 125 -5.34 5.86 0.67
N LEU A 126 -4.29 5.32 0.04
CA LEU A 126 -3.19 6.11 -0.52
C LEU A 126 -3.67 6.93 -1.73
N ARG A 127 -3.31 8.21 -1.74
CA ARG A 127 -3.62 9.14 -2.83
C ARG A 127 -2.37 9.46 -3.64
N TRP A 128 -2.53 9.74 -4.92
CA TRP A 128 -1.40 10.08 -5.80
C TRP A 128 -0.64 11.34 -5.37
N ASP A 129 -1.33 12.34 -4.81
CA ASP A 129 -0.71 13.56 -4.29
C ASP A 129 0.26 13.29 -3.11
N ASP A 130 0.11 12.14 -2.45
CA ASP A 130 0.95 11.71 -1.33
C ASP A 130 2.12 10.81 -1.76
N VAL A 131 2.26 10.51 -3.05
CA VAL A 131 3.30 9.61 -3.59
C VAL A 131 4.37 10.41 -4.34
N HIS A 132 5.60 10.38 -3.83
CA HIS A 132 6.74 11.07 -4.44
C HIS A 132 7.79 10.05 -4.91
N LEU A 133 7.62 9.55 -6.14
CA LEU A 133 8.46 8.50 -6.73
C LEU A 133 9.94 8.89 -6.83
N ASN A 134 10.24 10.14 -7.23
CA ASN A 134 11.62 10.63 -7.34
C ASN A 134 12.34 10.66 -5.98
N ALA A 135 11.61 11.02 -4.92
CA ALA A 135 12.12 11.04 -3.55
C ALA A 135 12.00 9.67 -2.85
N ARG A 136 11.44 8.66 -3.52
CA ARG A 136 11.13 7.32 -2.97
C ARG A 136 10.42 7.40 -1.61
N THR A 137 9.53 8.37 -1.49
CA THR A 137 8.81 8.68 -0.25
C THR A 137 7.32 8.71 -0.53
N LEU A 138 6.54 8.24 0.43
CA LEU A 138 5.09 8.36 0.43
C LEU A 138 4.61 8.88 1.79
N TYR A 139 3.47 9.57 1.80
CA TYR A 139 2.85 10.07 3.02
C TYR A 139 1.56 9.29 3.33
N VAL A 140 1.51 8.65 4.50
CA VAL A 140 0.31 7.95 4.96
C VAL A 140 -0.58 8.94 5.72
N ARG A 141 -1.64 9.41 5.08
CA ARG A 141 -2.59 10.39 5.67
C ARG A 141 -3.98 9.83 5.94
N TRP A 142 -4.34 8.73 5.28
CA TRP A 142 -5.69 8.19 5.28
C TRP A 142 -5.68 6.69 5.55
N THR A 143 -6.78 6.18 6.06
CA THR A 143 -7.01 4.74 6.20
C THR A 143 -8.43 4.43 5.77
N LEU A 144 -8.57 3.60 4.75
CA LEU A 144 -9.86 3.08 4.32
C LEU A 144 -10.30 1.96 5.27
N SER A 145 -11.47 2.13 5.88
CA SER A 145 -12.10 1.13 6.74
C SER A 145 -13.45 0.73 6.17
N ALA A 146 -13.70 -0.56 6.06
CA ALA A 146 -15.03 -1.07 5.73
C ALA A 146 -15.92 -0.96 6.97
N ILE A 147 -17.09 -0.32 6.81
CA ILE A 147 -18.13 -0.32 7.83
C ILE A 147 -19.22 -1.28 7.31
N ASP A 148 -19.42 -2.37 8.04
CA ASP A 148 -20.47 -3.33 7.73
C ASP A 148 -21.83 -2.74 8.13
N ASN A 149 -22.53 -2.18 7.15
CA ASN A 149 -23.88 -1.64 7.32
C ASN A 149 -24.98 -2.70 7.11
N ASN A 150 -24.63 -3.97 6.92
CA ASN A 150 -25.59 -5.01 6.55
C ASN A 150 -26.39 -5.61 7.73
N LYS A 151 -26.65 -4.83 8.80
CA LYS A 151 -27.33 -5.30 10.02
C LYS A 151 -28.82 -4.94 10.12
N PHE A 152 -29.45 -4.52 9.02
CA PHE A 152 -30.90 -4.29 8.98
C PHE A 152 -31.54 -5.25 7.97
N ALA A 153 -31.80 -6.48 8.42
CA ALA A 153 -32.66 -7.46 7.77
C ALA A 153 -33.57 -8.09 8.82
#